data_AF-A0A2E4XJX3-F1
#
_entry.id   AF-A0A2E4XJX3-F1
#
_cell.length_a   1.000
_cell.length_b   1.000
_cell.length_c   1.000
_cell.angle_alpha   90.00
_cell.angle_beta   90.00
_cell.angle_gamma   90.00
#
_symmetry.space_group_name_H-M   'P 1'
#
loop_
_entity.id
_entity.type
_entity.pdbx_description
1 polymer ?
#
loop_
_entity_poly.entity_id
_entity_poly.type
_entity_poly.pdbx_seq_one_letter_code
_entity_poly.pdbx_strand_id
1 'polypeptide(L)' 'MDNNNQKREQGLAEISSAGFQIDDLVSRIVAVAKEMETSNFESCAHELFEVERALISANRRLRRAAADLRT' A
#
# COMPACT_ATOMS: atom_id res chain seq x y z
N MET A 1 -12.76 14.69 27.20
CA MET A 1 -12.40 13.37 26.63
C MET A 1 -12.37 13.37 25.10
N ASP A 2 -12.81 14.46 24.45
CA ASP A 2 -13.01 14.53 22.99
C ASP A 2 -11.72 14.57 22.15
N ASN A 3 -10.64 15.12 22.69
CA ASN A 3 -9.37 15.28 21.96
C ASN A 3 -8.71 13.93 21.60
N ASN A 4 -8.81 12.92 22.47
CA ASN A 4 -8.25 11.60 22.19
C ASN A 4 -9.07 10.84 21.13
N ASN A 5 -10.40 11.04 21.13
CA ASN A 5 -11.25 10.43 20.12
C ASN A 5 -11.03 11.06 18.74
N GLN A 6 -10.92 12.40 18.67
CA GLN A 6 -10.60 13.12 17.43
C GLN A 6 -9.23 12.71 16.85
N LYS A 7 -8.20 12.60 17.68
CA LYS A 7 -6.86 12.13 17.24
C LYS A 7 -6.90 10.70 16.71
N ARG A 8 -7.68 9.82 17.34
CA ARG A 8 -7.87 8.44 16.86
C ARG A 8 -8.59 8.40 15.52
N GLU A 9 -9.67 9.17 15.36
CA GLU A 9 -10.41 9.28 14.09
C GLU A 9 -9.54 9.82 12.97
N GLN A 10 -8.74 10.85 13.25
CA GLN A 10 -7.77 11.39 12.29
C GLN A 10 -6.72 10.34 11.90
N GLY A 11 -6.12 9.64 12.88
CA GLY A 11 -5.15 8.58 12.60
C GLY A 11 -5.73 7.45 11.75
N LEU A 12 -6.99 7.07 12.00
CA LEU A 12 -7.69 6.07 11.18
C LEU A 12 -7.94 6.56 9.75
N ALA A 13 -8.29 7.84 9.58
CA ALA A 13 -8.47 8.43 8.26
C ALA A 13 -7.15 8.50 7.47
N GLU A 14 -6.05 8.91 8.11
CA GLU A 14 -4.71 8.93 7.53
C GLU A 14 -4.26 7.53 7.10
N ILE A 15 -4.46 6.52 7.97
CA ILE A 15 -4.15 5.13 7.64
C ILE A 15 -4.99 4.63 6.45
N SER A 16 -6.28 4.96 6.41
CA SER A 16 -7.13 4.58 5.28
C SER A 16 -6.68 5.23 3.97
N SER A 17 -6.28 6.51 4.02
CA SER A 17 -5.77 7.25 2.87
C SER A 17 -4.46 6.64 2.36
N ALA A 18 -3.51 6.35 3.25
CA ALA A 18 -2.26 5.69 2.89
C ALA A 18 -2.50 4.30 2.31
N GLY A 19 -3.47 3.53 2.83
CA GLY A 19 -3.83 2.23 2.28
C GLY A 19 -4.34 2.31 0.84
N PHE A 20 -5.17 3.32 0.52
CA PHE A 20 -5.65 3.57 -0.84
C PHE A 20 -4.50 3.97 -1.79
N GLN A 21 -3.58 4.82 -1.33
CA GLN A 21 -2.41 5.23 -2.12
C GLN A 21 -1.49 4.04 -2.44
N ILE A 22 -1.33 3.10 -1.50
CA ILE A 22 -0.55 1.88 -1.76
C ILE A 22 -1.24 1.01 -2.81
N ASP A 23 -2.58 0.87 -2.76
CA ASP A 23 -3.33 0.08 -3.74
C ASP A 23 -3.25 0.69 -5.16
N ASP A 24 -3.28 2.02 -5.28
CA ASP A 24 -3.00 2.72 -6.55
C ASP A 24 -1.58 2.46 -7.06
N LEU A 25 -0.58 2.57 -6.17
CA LEU A 25 0.82 2.35 -6.53
C LEU A 25 1.07 0.91 -6.98
N VAL A 26 0.48 -0.09 -6.31
CA VAL A 26 0.53 -1.49 -6.72
C VAL A 26 -0.03 -1.64 -8.13
N SER A 27 -1.18 -1.05 -8.42
CA SER A 27 -1.81 -1.12 -9.75
C SER A 27 -0.92 -0.55 -10.85
N ARG A 28 -0.26 0.59 -10.58
CA ARG A 28 0.66 1.25 -11.51
C ARG A 28 1.95 0.45 -11.71
N ILE A 29 2.52 -0.11 -10.64
CA ILE A 29 3.72 -0.96 -10.73
C ILE A 29 3.43 -2.21 -11.55
N VAL A 30 2.29 -2.86 -11.35
CA VAL A 30 1.89 -4.03 -12.15
C VAL A 30 1.76 -3.67 -13.62
N ALA A 31 1.20 -2.51 -13.96
CA ALA A 31 1.11 -2.06 -15.34
C ALA A 31 2.50 -1.89 -15.98
N VAL A 32 3.41 -1.21 -15.30
CA VAL A 32 4.79 -1.00 -15.78
C VAL A 32 5.57 -2.32 -15.84
N ALA A 33 5.42 -3.20 -14.84
CA ALA A 33 6.10 -4.50 -14.82
C ALA A 33 5.70 -5.35 -16.04
N LYS A 34 4.41 -5.36 -16.39
CA LYS A 34 3.91 -6.02 -17.60
C LYS A 34 4.46 -5.40 -18.88
N GLU A 35 4.53 -4.06 -18.94
CA GLU A 35 5.14 -3.35 -20.08
C GLU A 35 6.62 -3.74 -20.26
N MET A 36 7.37 -3.82 -19.14
CA MET A 36 8.77 -4.27 -19.13
C MET A 36 8.93 -5.72 -19.58
N GLU A 37 8.04 -6.61 -19.14
CA GLU A 37 7.97 -8.01 -19.62
C GLU A 37 7.77 -8.06 -21.14
N THR A 38 6.81 -7.31 -21.68
CA THR A 38 6.53 -7.28 -23.12
C THR A 38 7.64 -6.62 -23.94
N SER A 39 8.49 -5.80 -23.30
CA SER A 39 9.62 -5.11 -23.92
C SER A 39 10.95 -5.87 -23.76
N ASN A 40 10.90 -7.14 -23.32
CA ASN A 40 12.07 -7.99 -23.04
C ASN A 40 13.03 -7.44 -21.95
N PHE A 41 12.54 -6.61 -21.03
CA PHE A 41 13.28 -6.17 -19.84
C PHE A 41 12.94 -7.05 -18.62
N GLU A 42 13.14 -8.37 -18.75
CA GLU A 42 12.70 -9.37 -17.76
C GLU A 42 13.23 -9.11 -16.34
N SER A 43 14.51 -8.75 -16.18
CA SER A 43 15.08 -8.44 -14.86
C SER A 43 14.40 -7.23 -14.21
N CYS A 44 14.05 -6.20 -14.99
CA CYS A 44 13.36 -5.02 -14.48
C CYS A 44 11.91 -5.36 -14.08
N ALA A 45 11.21 -6.14 -14.91
CA ALA A 45 9.88 -6.63 -14.58
C ALA A 45 9.89 -7.45 -13.29
N HIS A 46 10.88 -8.34 -13.12
CA HIS A 46 11.05 -9.13 -11.91
C HIS A 46 11.23 -8.26 -10.66
N GLU A 47 12.12 -7.27 -10.70
CA GLU A 47 12.32 -6.32 -9.59
C GLU A 47 11.05 -5.54 -9.26
N LEU A 48 10.30 -5.09 -10.27
CA LEU A 48 9.03 -4.39 -10.07
C LEU A 48 7.98 -5.27 -9.38
N PHE A 49 7.92 -6.56 -9.72
CA PHE A 49 7.05 -7.51 -9.03
C PHE A 49 7.50 -7.79 -7.57
N GLU A 50 8.79 -7.76 -7.26
CA GLU A 50 9.26 -7.80 -5.87
C GLU A 50 8.81 -6.56 -5.08
N VAL A 51 8.86 -5.37 -5.70
CA VAL A 51 8.35 -4.14 -5.10
C VAL A 51 6.84 -4.21 -4.86
N GLU A 52 6.07 -4.75 -5.82
CA GLU A 52 4.63 -4.99 -5.67
C GLU A 52 4.33 -5.88 -4.46
N ARG A 53 5.02 -7.02 -4.34
CA ARG A 53 4.89 -7.91 -3.17
C ARG A 53 5.19 -7.20 -1.84
N ALA A 54 6.25 -6.39 -1.82
CA ALA A 54 6.64 -5.62 -0.63
C ALA A 54 5.57 -4.59 -0.23
N LEU A 55 4.99 -3.90 -1.21
CA LEU A 55 3.90 -2.93 -1.00
C LEU A 55 2.63 -3.59 -0.49
N ILE A 56 2.22 -4.74 -1.06
CA ILE A 56 1.07 -5.51 -0.56
C ILE A 56 1.28 -5.91 0.90
N SER A 57 2.49 -6.38 1.24
CA SER A 57 2.85 -6.73 2.61
C SER A 57 2.83 -5.52 3.55
N ALA A 58 3.29 -4.35 3.09
CA ALA A 58 3.21 -3.09 3.82
C ALA A 58 1.75 -2.65 4.05
N ASN A 59 0.90 -2.66 3.01
CA ASN A 59 -0.51 -2.30 3.13
C ASN A 59 -1.24 -3.23 4.11
N ARG A 60 -0.95 -4.53 4.07
CA ARG A 60 -1.52 -5.49 5.01
C ARG A 60 -1.13 -5.19 6.46
N ARG A 61 0.12 -4.79 6.72
CA ARG A 61 0.56 -4.35 8.07
C ARG A 61 -0.14 -3.08 8.51
N LEU A 62 -0.28 -2.12 7.59
CA LEU A 62 -0.98 -0.86 7.82
C LEU A 62 -2.46 -1.08 8.20
N ARG A 63 -3.16 -1.95 7.47
CA ARG A 63 -4.55 -2.33 7.76
C ARG A 63 -4.71 -3.02 9.13
N ARG A 64 -3.72 -3.81 9.55
CA ARG A 64 -3.71 -4.39 10.92
C ARG A 64 -3.53 -3.32 11.99
N ALA A 65 -2.57 -2.41 11.81
CA ALA A 65 -2.40 -1.28 12.73
C ALA A 65 -3.68 -0.42 12.84
N ALA A 66 -4.42 -0.24 11.74
CA ALA A 66 -5.73 0.43 11.76
C ALA A 66 -6.76 -0.33 12.61
N ALA A 67 -6.78 -1.66 12.55
CA ALA A 67 -7.68 -2.48 13.34
C ALA A 67 -7.35 -2.39 14.83
N ASP A 68 -6.06 -2.44 15.19
CA ASP A 68 -5.58 -2.29 16.57
C ASP A 68 -5.89 -0.89 17.14
N LEU A 69 -5.91 0.14 16.29
CA LEU A 69 -6.31 1.50 16.68
C LEU A 69 -7.82 1.65 16.94
N ARG A 70 -8.65 0.72 16.44
CA ARG A 70 -10.11 0.76 16.65
C ARG A 70 -10.54 0.08 17.96
N THR A 71 -9.73 -0.85 18.47
CA THR A 71 -9.94 -1.53 19.76
C THR A 71 -9.56 -0.65 20.93
#